data_AF-A0A2E9ZM05-F1
#
_entry.id   AF-A0A2E9ZM05-F1
#
_cell.length_a   1.000
_cell.length_b   1.000
_cell.length_c   1.000
_cell.angle_alpha   90.00
_cell.angle_beta   90.00
_cell.angle_gamma   90.00
#
_symmetry.space_group_name_H-M   'P 1'
#
loop_
_entity.id
_entity.type
_entity.pdbx_description
1 polymer ?
#
loop_
_entity_poly.entity_id
_entity_poly.type
_entity_poly.pdbx_seq_one_letter_code
_entity_poly.pdbx_strand_id
1 'polypeptide(L)' 'QRQFGGVLDAPDYVINAGGLIDLFYLDHGKPAADVKNHVENIANTLADIFTASKRKNLATNIIADDMAAARFQFSYAQAS' A
#
# COMPACT_ATOMS: atom_id res chain seq x y z
N GLN A 1 -12.24 -14.42 10.78
CA GLN A 1 -12.28 -13.03 10.29
C GLN A 1 -13.59 -12.84 9.53
N ARG A 2 -14.41 -11.86 9.90
CA ARG A 2 -15.77 -11.73 9.36
C ARG A 2 -15.72 -11.11 7.96
N GLN A 3 -15.92 -11.91 6.91
CA GLN A 3 -16.46 -11.40 5.64
C GLN A 3 -17.97 -11.21 5.87
N PHE A 4 -18.42 -9.97 6.03
CA PHE A 4 -19.84 -9.66 5.84
C PHE A 4 -20.02 -9.14 4.42
N GLY A 5 -20.62 -9.97 3.57
CA GLY A 5 -21.31 -9.60 2.33
C GLY A 5 -20.62 -8.58 1.44
N GLY A 6 -19.75 -9.01 0.52
CA GLY A 6 -19.46 -8.28 -0.72
C GLY A 6 -18.84 -6.87 -0.62
N VAL A 7 -18.55 -6.36 0.56
CA VAL A 7 -17.91 -5.04 0.74
C VAL A 7 -16.39 -5.19 0.58
N LEU A 8 -15.82 -4.46 -0.37
CA LEU A 8 -14.38 -4.26 -0.49
C LEU A 8 -13.92 -3.28 0.58
N ASP A 9 -13.19 -3.78 1.57
CA ASP A 9 -12.65 -2.96 2.65
C ASP A 9 -11.17 -2.64 2.39
N ALA A 10 -10.86 -1.35 2.25
CA ALA A 10 -9.50 -0.87 2.04
C ALA A 10 -8.77 -0.81 3.38
N PRO A 11 -7.55 -1.37 3.52
CA PRO A 11 -6.78 -1.21 4.75
C PRO A 11 -6.56 0.28 5.06
N ASP A 12 -6.93 0.71 6.25
CA ASP A 12 -6.91 2.12 6.69
C ASP A 12 -5.51 2.75 6.58
N TYR A 13 -4.47 2.01 6.98
CA TYR A 13 -3.08 2.43 6.88
C TYR A 13 -2.57 2.56 5.43
N VAL A 14 -3.24 1.91 4.47
CA VAL A 14 -2.89 2.05 3.04
C VAL A 14 -3.61 3.26 2.44
N ILE A 15 -4.92 3.39 2.64
CA ILE A 15 -5.69 4.51 2.06
C ILE A 15 -5.28 5.86 2.66
N ASN A 16 -4.88 5.90 3.94
CA ASN A 16 -4.47 7.12 4.63
C ASN A 16 -2.96 7.43 4.49
N ALA A 17 -2.22 6.70 3.65
CA ALA A 17 -0.76 6.85 3.53
C ALA A 17 -0.30 8.22 3.00
N GLY A 18 -1.21 9.02 2.43
CA GLY A 18 -0.89 10.31 1.81
C GLY A 18 -0.14 11.28 2.72
N GLY A 19 -0.45 11.33 4.01
CA GLY A 19 0.25 12.21 4.95
C GLY A 19 1.71 11.83 5.18
N LEU A 20 2.01 10.52 5.28
CA LEU A 20 3.39 10.05 5.42
C LEU A 20 4.19 10.24 4.12
N ILE A 21 3.54 10.10 2.97
CA ILE A 21 4.15 10.36 1.67
C ILE A 21 4.54 11.84 1.56
N ASP A 22 3.64 12.76 1.91
CA ASP A 22 3.91 14.19 1.87
C ASP A 22 5.10 14.57 2.78
N LEU A 23 5.10 14.07 4.02
CA LEU A 23 6.20 14.27 4.97
C LEU A 23 7.54 13.75 4.43
N PHE A 24 7.56 12.57 3.78
CA PHE A 24 8.78 12.02 3.19
C PHE A 24 9.36 12.94 2.11
N TYR A 25 8.54 13.40 1.17
CA TYR A 25 9.02 14.28 0.10
C TYR A 25 9.41 15.67 0.60
N LEU A 26 8.71 16.19 1.63
CA LEU A 26 9.05 17.44 2.29
C LEU A 26 10.46 17.38 2.89
N ASP A 27 10.78 16.32 3.63
CA ASP A 27 12.10 16.09 4.22
C ASP A 27 13.22 16.01 3.17
N HIS A 28 12.90 15.52 1.96
CA HIS A 28 13.84 15.37 0.85
C HIS A 28 13.88 16.58 -0.11
N GLY A 29 13.17 17.68 0.19
CA GLY A 29 13.16 18.89 -0.63
C GLY A 29 12.61 18.69 -2.05
N LYS A 30 11.67 17.76 -2.22
CA LYS A 30 11.13 17.37 -3.53
C LYS A 30 9.91 18.19 -3.94
N PRO A 31 9.65 18.34 -5.25
CA PRO A 31 8.52 19.14 -5.73
C PRO A 31 7.17 18.49 -5.43
N ALA A 32 6.13 19.32 -5.28
CA ALA A 32 4.75 18.87 -5.01
C ALA A 32 4.19 17.92 -6.08
N ALA A 33 4.70 17.98 -7.32
CA ALA A 33 4.34 17.05 -8.37
C ALA A 33 4.71 15.59 -8.03
N ASP A 34 5.84 15.38 -7.35
CA ASP A 34 6.28 14.04 -6.94
C ASP A 34 5.36 13.48 -5.84
N VAL A 35 4.94 14.32 -4.89
CA VAL A 35 3.95 13.97 -3.86
C VAL A 35 2.65 13.54 -4.52
N LYS A 36 2.11 14.36 -5.44
CA LYS A 36 0.85 14.06 -6.14
C LYS A 36 0.93 12.73 -6.89
N ASN A 37 2.01 12.52 -7.64
CA ASN A 37 2.21 11.27 -8.40
C ASN A 37 2.26 10.05 -7.47
N HIS A 38 2.91 10.16 -6.31
CA HIS A 38 2.99 9.07 -5.35
C HIS A 38 1.63 8.82 -4.67
N VAL A 39 0.92 9.86 -4.25
CA VAL A 39 -0.43 9.74 -3.66
C VAL A 39 -1.39 9.09 -4.65
N GLU A 40 -1.36 9.45 -5.93
CA GLU A 40 -2.19 8.84 -6.98
C GLU A 40 -1.91 7.34 -7.13
N ASN A 41 -0.67 6.88 -6.89
CA ASN A 41 -0.31 5.47 -6.91
C ASN A 41 -0.85 4.65 -5.72
N ILE A 42 -1.43 5.27 -4.69
CA ILE A 42 -2.17 4.54 -3.64
C ILE A 42 -3.34 3.76 -4.26
N ALA A 43 -4.02 4.33 -5.26
CA ALA A 43 -5.12 3.66 -5.96
C ALA A 43 -4.67 2.35 -6.62
N ASN A 44 -3.50 2.35 -7.25
CA ASN A 44 -2.91 1.15 -7.85
C ASN A 44 -2.56 0.10 -6.79
N THR A 45 -1.98 0.53 -5.66
CA THR A 45 -1.66 -0.37 -4.54
C THR A 45 -2.92 -1.03 -3.97
N LEU A 46 -4.01 -0.28 -3.81
CA LEU A 46 -5.30 -0.82 -3.37
C LEU A 46 -5.90 -1.81 -4.39
N ALA A 47 -5.80 -1.51 -5.68
CA ALA A 47 -6.25 -2.42 -6.75
C ALA A 47 -5.52 -3.77 -6.70
N ASP A 48 -4.20 -3.74 -6.47
CA ASP A 48 -3.39 -4.96 -6.30
C ASP A 48 -3.80 -5.75 -5.05
N ILE A 49 -4.01 -5.06 -3.92
CA ILE A 49 -4.47 -5.68 -2.66
C ILE A 49 -5.82 -6.37 -2.87
N PHE A 50 -6.79 -5.70 -3.50
CA PHE A 50 -8.11 -6.27 -3.75
C PHE A 50 -8.05 -7.48 -4.69
N THR A 51 -7.22 -7.39 -5.74
CA THR A 51 -7.03 -8.50 -6.69
C THR A 51 -6.41 -9.71 -6.01
N ALA A 52 -5.35 -9.50 -5.23
CA ALA A 52 -4.68 -10.58 -4.50
C ALA A 52 -5.55 -11.15 -3.36
N SER A 53 -6.33 -10.32 -2.67
CA SER A 53 -7.29 -10.73 -1.64
C SER A 53 -8.35 -11.67 -2.22
N LYS A 54 -8.96 -11.29 -3.35
CA LYS A 54 -9.92 -12.16 -4.07
C LYS A 54 -9.29 -13.48 -4.50
N ARG A 55 -8.08 -13.43 -5.08
CA ARG A 55 -7.38 -14.62 -5.58
C ARG A 55 -6.98 -15.59 -4.47
N LYS A 56 -6.48 -15.09 -3.34
CA LYS A 56 -6.01 -15.91 -2.21
C LYS A 56 -7.10 -16.23 -1.19
N ASN A 57 -8.27 -15.60 -1.32
CA ASN A 57 -9.35 -15.65 -0.32
C ASN A 57 -8.88 -15.26 1.09
N LEU A 58 -8.11 -14.17 1.18
CA LEU A 58 -7.57 -13.63 2.44
C LEU A 58 -8.04 -12.18 2.63
N ALA A 59 -8.08 -11.72 3.88
CA ALA A 59 -8.43 -10.33 4.19
C ALA A 59 -7.41 -9.34 3.61
N THR A 60 -7.87 -8.14 3.25
CA THR A 60 -7.06 -7.12 2.56
C THR A 60 -5.89 -6.63 3.41
N ASN A 61 -6.03 -6.56 4.73
CA ASN A 61 -4.95 -6.23 5.65
C ASN A 61 -3.82 -7.29 5.63
N ILE A 62 -4.17 -8.59 5.62
CA ILE A 62 -3.17 -9.67 5.52
C ILE A 62 -2.42 -9.58 4.19
N ILE A 63 -3.12 -9.32 3.08
CA ILE A 63 -2.49 -9.13 1.77
C ILE A 63 -1.55 -7.92 1.77
N ALA A 64 -1.98 -6.80 2.34
CA ALA A 64 -1.17 -5.59 2.41
C ALA A 64 0.11 -5.82 3.23
N ASP A 65 0.01 -6.52 4.35
CA ASP A 65 1.17 -6.88 5.20
C ASP A 65 2.14 -7.81 4.46
N ASP A 66 1.63 -8.85 3.78
CA ASP A 66 2.45 -9.74 2.94
C ASP A 66 3.20 -8.97 1.84
N MET A 67 2.50 -8.05 1.16
CA MET A 67 3.09 -7.22 0.10
C MET A 67 4.17 -6.29 0.65
N ALA A 68 3.96 -5.69 1.82
CA ALA A 68 4.95 -4.87 2.48
C ALA A 68 6.19 -5.69 2.90
N ALA A 69 5.98 -6.85 3.53
CA ALA A 69 7.05 -7.76 3.94
C ALA A 69 7.92 -8.21 2.75
N ALA A 70 7.31 -8.56 1.62
CA ALA A 70 8.03 -8.95 0.41
C ALA A 70 8.91 -7.81 -0.15
N ARG A 71 8.43 -6.55 -0.11
CA ARG A 71 9.23 -5.38 -0.52
C ARG A 71 10.44 -5.16 0.37
N PHE A 72 10.30 -5.32 1.69
CA PHE A 72 11.42 -5.21 2.62
C PHE A 72 12.46 -6.31 2.40
N GLN A 73 12.02 -7.56 2.27
CA GLN A 73 12.92 -8.69 2.00
C GLN A 73 13.70 -8.50 0.70
N PHE A 74 13.04 -8.06 -0.37
CA PHE A 74 13.69 -7.76 -1.63
C PHE A 74 14.70 -6.62 -1.53
N SER A 75 14.41 -5.60 -0.70
CA SER A 75 15.34 -4.48 -0.47
C SER A 75 16.57 -4.94 0.30
N TYR A 76 16.42 -5.78 1.33
CA TYR A 76 17.55 -6.35 2.08
C TYR A 76 18.43 -7.26 1.22
N ALA A 77 17.82 -8.08 0.36
CA ALA A 77 18.57 -8.98 -0.53
C ALA A 77 19.41 -8.25 -1.60
N GLN A 78 19.07 -7.02 -1.97
CA GLN A 78 19.86 -6.21 -2.92
C GLN A 78 20.95 -5.37 -2.25
N ALA A 79 20.83 -5.13 -0.94
CA ALA A 79 21.80 -4.37 -0.16
C ALA A 79 22.92 -5.23 0.44
N SER A 80 22.88 -6.55 0.23
CA SER A 80 23.88 -7.54 0.66
C SER A 80 24.66 -8.12 -0.53
#